data_AF-A0A7T7BL24-F1
#
_entry.id   AF-A0A7T7BL24-F1
#
_cell.length_a   1.000
_cell.length_b   1.000
_cell.length_c   1.000
_cell.angle_alpha   90.00
_cell.angle_beta   90.00
_cell.angle_gamma   90.00
#
_symmetry.space_group_name_H-M   'P 1'
#
loop_
_entity.id
_entity.type
_entity.pdbx_description
1 polymer ?
#
loop_
_entity_poly.entity_id
_entity_poly.type
_entity_poly.pdbx_seq_one_letter_code
_entity_poly.pdbx_strand_id
1 'polypeptide(L)'
;MPEIDMYSSTEIELDENSSSRQNGTRWPRRSGLHILQGRPWRDTSNRRAQPWSPAWWIALVCLITFAAPAAAVLLDFENCISKTILESDPLQLQFVPTNVSVKFNLTNPLHPLTITVYGNVSGTVSRTAHYPAPDSSVWTNPNWTDGKIQDVSRTNNKYSTLMTDLNVLSFTPFHNASRFRDSVTQGTLPLGPVFNYNLSDLETLRAFTVEHNMLSTYRFGTITPLLSVRSGDASAAQLACISLSATPDLGTPLKSAITYVPLVILILVGIATIIAAMYSPWGTTDLFRWTSNYGRDEDVLRLVTPGFADCLQYLQFAVLTGSLSLDYPGFFQPAVSQGAWSTLMFNQSFVSSGMGRDPVVDGLYAINGTYGLDRMNHLCYSRLHSHFDGCIVSNLIRIVFNFLLLPIISLSFFQLVIARQSTAYSVALAAVVLIILACFSIWVIRVILTTRPKSHLFDDLPTVLLYGPLYNTYCDDAAAFGVVPIILNIARGIAIGALQPSGIAQVDRLT
;
A
#
# COMPACT_ATOMS: atom_id res chain seq x y z
N MET A 1 -14.16 -66.44 -23.37
CA MET A 1 -13.86 -67.19 -24.61
C MET A 1 -12.53 -66.65 -25.15
N PRO A 2 -11.50 -67.51 -25.33
CA PRO A 2 -10.32 -67.40 -24.45
C PRO A 2 -8.98 -67.90 -25.10
N GLU A 3 -7.93 -68.46 -24.47
CA GLU A 3 -7.54 -68.85 -23.09
C GLU A 3 -5.99 -69.04 -23.00
N ILE A 4 -5.46 -69.44 -21.83
CA ILE A 4 -4.23 -70.27 -21.63
C ILE A 4 -2.83 -69.65 -21.87
N ASP A 5 -2.21 -69.29 -20.73
CA ASP A 5 -0.93 -69.72 -20.11
C ASP A 5 0.12 -70.67 -20.80
N MET A 6 1.36 -70.57 -20.26
CA MET A 6 2.44 -71.60 -20.16
C MET A 6 3.21 -72.01 -21.46
N TYR A 7 4.51 -72.42 -21.47
CA TYR A 7 5.45 -72.97 -20.45
C TYR A 7 6.96 -72.85 -20.86
N SER A 8 7.90 -73.41 -20.05
CA SER A 8 9.33 -73.74 -20.32
C SER A 8 10.37 -72.58 -20.23
N SER A 9 11.58 -72.65 -19.64
CA SER A 9 12.61 -73.72 -19.38
C SER A 9 13.52 -74.04 -20.59
N THR A 10 14.85 -74.23 -20.52
CA THR A 10 15.82 -74.45 -19.38
C THR A 10 17.33 -74.25 -19.76
N GLU A 11 18.22 -74.19 -18.74
CA GLU A 11 19.61 -74.78 -18.63
C GLU A 11 20.87 -74.23 -19.42
N ILE A 12 22.02 -73.97 -18.73
CA ILE A 12 23.34 -74.72 -18.62
C ILE A 12 24.37 -74.24 -19.69
N GLU A 13 25.71 -74.15 -19.56
CA GLU A 13 26.84 -74.85 -18.87
C GLU A 13 27.94 -73.79 -18.51
N LEU A 14 28.80 -73.79 -17.47
CA LEU A 14 29.69 -74.73 -16.72
C LEU A 14 31.12 -74.95 -17.28
N ASP A 15 32.14 -74.51 -16.50
CA ASP A 15 33.44 -75.17 -16.16
C ASP A 15 34.37 -74.15 -15.43
N GLU A 16 34.98 -74.43 -14.25
CA GLU A 16 36.20 -75.24 -13.95
C GLU A 16 37.53 -74.60 -14.43
N ASN A 17 38.68 -74.61 -13.72
CA ASN A 17 39.10 -74.92 -12.32
C ASN A 17 40.55 -74.34 -12.12
N SER A 18 41.31 -74.37 -11.00
CA SER A 18 41.17 -74.82 -9.60
C SER A 18 42.26 -74.17 -8.70
N SER A 19 42.06 -74.16 -7.35
CA SER A 19 43.11 -74.27 -6.28
C SER A 19 44.24 -73.20 -6.14
N SER A 20 44.86 -72.91 -4.98
CA SER A 20 44.55 -73.13 -3.55
C SER A 20 45.48 -72.30 -2.61
N ARG A 21 45.12 -72.19 -1.31
CA ARG A 21 46.00 -71.95 -0.11
C ARG A 21 46.74 -70.59 0.04
N GLN A 22 47.03 -70.06 1.25
CA GLN A 22 46.43 -70.23 2.59
C GLN A 22 46.94 -69.12 3.56
N ASN A 23 46.16 -68.79 4.61
CA ASN A 23 46.55 -68.14 5.89
C ASN A 23 47.09 -66.69 5.91
N GLY A 24 46.82 -65.96 7.00
CA GLY A 24 47.59 -64.76 7.43
C GLY A 24 46.77 -63.54 7.89
N THR A 25 46.42 -63.45 9.18
CA THR A 25 45.62 -62.33 9.73
C THR A 25 46.43 -61.35 10.61
N ARG A 26 46.50 -60.06 10.22
CA ARG A 26 46.49 -58.92 11.18
C ARG A 26 46.29 -57.53 10.54
N TRP A 27 45.71 -56.63 11.34
CA TRP A 27 45.45 -55.19 11.11
C TRP A 27 46.70 -54.33 11.49
N PRO A 28 46.76 -52.97 11.36
CA PRO A 28 45.70 -51.99 11.00
C PRO A 28 46.08 -50.77 10.09
N ARG A 29 45.08 -49.94 9.79
CA ARG A 29 45.09 -48.47 9.51
C ARG A 29 46.39 -47.77 9.02
N ARG A 30 46.33 -47.14 7.83
CA ARG A 30 46.25 -45.66 7.65
C ARG A 30 46.07 -45.26 6.17
N SER A 31 45.90 -43.94 5.94
CA SER A 31 45.65 -43.23 4.66
C SER A 31 44.41 -43.68 3.86
N GLY A 32 43.64 -42.79 3.24
CA GLY A 32 43.77 -41.32 3.15
C GLY A 32 43.23 -40.86 1.80
N LEU A 33 41.97 -40.42 1.75
CA LEU A 33 41.31 -40.14 0.47
C LEU A 33 41.97 -38.95 -0.25
N HIS A 34 42.25 -39.10 -1.54
CA HIS A 34 42.97 -38.10 -2.32
C HIS A 34 42.13 -36.84 -2.55
N ILE A 35 42.63 -35.69 -2.09
CA ILE A 35 42.17 -34.38 -2.55
C ILE A 35 42.76 -34.15 -3.94
N LEU A 36 41.91 -34.12 -4.98
CA LEU A 36 42.32 -33.68 -6.32
C LEU A 36 42.53 -32.16 -6.30
N GLN A 37 43.80 -31.73 -6.30
CA GLN A 37 44.15 -30.31 -6.40
C GLN A 37 43.74 -29.75 -7.77
N GLY A 38 43.12 -28.57 -7.76
CA GLY A 38 42.69 -27.88 -8.97
C GLY A 38 43.86 -27.41 -9.84
N ARG A 39 43.58 -27.22 -11.14
CA ARG A 39 44.58 -26.69 -12.10
C ARG A 39 44.98 -25.26 -11.74
N PRO A 40 46.27 -24.87 -11.85
CA PRO A 40 46.67 -23.47 -11.72
C PRO A 40 46.14 -22.64 -12.90
N TRP A 41 45.53 -21.49 -12.60
CA TRP A 41 45.21 -20.48 -13.61
C TRP A 41 46.45 -19.63 -13.92
N ARG A 42 46.52 -19.06 -15.13
CA ARG A 42 47.56 -18.08 -15.50
C ARG A 42 47.14 -16.69 -15.04
N ASP A 43 47.97 -16.05 -14.23
CA ASP A 43 47.86 -14.61 -13.95
C ASP A 43 48.26 -13.78 -15.18
N THR A 44 47.28 -13.13 -15.82
CA THR A 44 47.52 -12.19 -16.92
C THR A 44 46.60 -10.96 -16.88
N SER A 45 46.76 -10.09 -15.88
CA SER A 45 46.25 -8.71 -15.95
C SER A 45 46.90 -7.74 -14.95
N ASN A 46 48.19 -7.44 -15.13
CA ASN A 46 48.87 -6.34 -14.44
C ASN A 46 48.39 -4.96 -14.98
N ARG A 47 47.13 -4.60 -14.71
CA ARG A 47 46.55 -3.29 -15.02
C ARG A 47 47.11 -2.25 -14.04
N ARG A 48 48.08 -1.46 -14.50
CA ARG A 48 48.58 -0.28 -13.76
C ARG A 48 47.42 0.67 -13.50
N ALA A 49 47.14 0.98 -12.23
CA ALA A 49 46.20 2.03 -11.88
C ALA A 49 46.78 3.40 -12.29
N GLN A 50 46.16 4.05 -13.28
CA GLN A 50 46.53 5.38 -13.72
C GLN A 50 45.96 6.40 -12.73
N PRO A 51 46.77 7.23 -12.04
CA PRO A 51 46.27 8.15 -11.03
C PRO A 51 45.39 9.22 -11.68
N TRP A 52 44.14 9.32 -11.22
CA TRP A 52 43.21 10.37 -11.66
C TRP A 52 43.71 11.73 -11.15
N SER A 53 43.70 12.74 -12.02
CA SER A 53 44.23 14.06 -11.67
C SER A 53 43.35 14.75 -10.61
N PRO A 54 43.94 15.51 -9.66
CA PRO A 54 43.17 16.18 -8.62
C PRO A 54 42.17 17.21 -9.18
N ALA A 55 42.40 17.71 -10.40
CA ALA A 55 41.47 18.56 -11.13
C ALA A 55 40.10 17.89 -11.36
N TRP A 56 40.04 16.57 -11.56
CA TRP A 56 38.77 15.84 -11.70
C TRP A 56 37.99 15.79 -10.37
N TRP A 57 38.69 15.63 -9.24
CA TRP A 57 38.06 15.68 -7.92
C TRP A 57 37.52 17.07 -7.59
N ILE A 58 38.28 18.13 -7.91
CA ILE A 58 37.82 19.52 -7.75
C ILE A 58 36.60 19.78 -8.65
N ALA A 59 36.64 19.37 -9.92
CA ALA A 59 35.52 19.50 -10.84
C ALA A 59 34.27 18.74 -10.37
N LEU A 60 34.42 17.52 -9.82
CA LEU A 60 33.33 16.73 -9.26
C LEU A 60 32.72 17.41 -8.02
N VAL A 61 33.55 17.92 -7.12
CA VAL A 61 33.09 18.66 -5.93
C VAL A 61 32.38 19.95 -6.34
N CYS A 62 32.89 20.68 -7.33
CA CYS A 62 32.20 21.85 -7.87
C CYS A 62 30.85 21.50 -8.51
N LEU A 63 30.77 20.39 -9.25
CA LEU A 63 29.50 19.87 -9.79
C LEU A 63 28.49 19.52 -8.68
N ILE A 64 28.96 18.93 -7.58
CA ILE A 64 28.12 18.64 -6.40
C ILE A 64 27.65 19.95 -5.73
N THR A 65 28.47 21.01 -5.69
CA THR A 65 28.03 22.33 -5.19
C THR A 65 27.07 23.07 -6.13
N PHE A 66 26.90 22.63 -7.38
CA PHE A 66 25.86 23.12 -8.29
C PHE A 66 24.56 22.32 -8.23
N ALA A 67 24.44 21.33 -7.33
CA ALA A 67 23.15 20.75 -6.99
C ALA A 67 22.30 21.77 -6.21
N ALA A 68 21.39 22.45 -6.91
CA ALA A 68 20.47 23.42 -6.32
C ALA A 68 19.65 22.77 -5.18
N PRO A 69 19.53 23.40 -4.00
CA PRO A 69 18.90 22.78 -2.85
C PRO A 69 17.37 22.75 -2.98
N ALA A 70 16.82 21.53 -3.03
CA ALA A 70 15.41 21.17 -2.81
C ALA A 70 14.36 21.84 -3.71
N ALA A 71 13.97 21.12 -4.77
CA ALA A 71 12.62 21.23 -5.31
C ALA A 71 11.62 20.66 -4.27
N ALA A 72 10.79 21.53 -3.68
CA ALA A 72 9.88 21.16 -2.60
C ALA A 72 8.77 20.19 -3.06
N VAL A 73 8.32 19.30 -2.17
CA VAL A 73 7.35 18.25 -2.50
C VAL A 73 5.99 18.81 -2.85
N LEU A 74 5.59 18.61 -4.10
CA LEU A 74 4.21 18.79 -4.56
C LEU A 74 3.32 17.69 -3.98
N LEU A 75 2.26 18.08 -3.25
CA LEU A 75 1.25 17.18 -2.71
C LEU A 75 -0.12 17.44 -3.36
N ASP A 76 -0.93 16.38 -3.44
CA ASP A 76 -2.34 16.48 -3.81
C ASP A 76 -3.10 17.27 -2.71
N PHE A 77 -4.03 18.15 -3.16
CA PHE A 77 -4.80 19.04 -2.29
C PHE A 77 -6.26 19.12 -2.75
N GLU A 78 -7.14 19.53 -1.84
CA GLU A 78 -8.55 19.79 -2.09
C GLU A 78 -8.85 21.30 -1.98
N ASN A 79 -9.57 21.86 -2.94
CA ASN A 79 -10.09 23.22 -2.86
C ASN A 79 -11.43 23.20 -2.09
N CYS A 80 -11.38 23.44 -0.78
CA CYS A 80 -12.52 23.36 0.12
C CYS A 80 -13.47 24.58 0.06
N ILE A 81 -13.41 25.40 -1.00
CA ILE A 81 -14.29 26.55 -1.18
C ILE A 81 -15.71 26.06 -1.52
N SER A 82 -16.75 26.79 -1.11
CA SER A 82 -18.12 26.35 -1.38
C SER A 82 -18.39 26.35 -2.89
N LYS A 83 -19.05 25.29 -3.39
CA LYS A 83 -19.37 25.14 -4.83
C LYS A 83 -20.14 26.33 -5.40
N THR A 84 -20.95 26.99 -4.58
CA THR A 84 -21.65 28.25 -4.88
C THR A 84 -20.75 29.44 -5.24
N ILE A 85 -19.46 29.39 -4.91
CA ILE A 85 -18.43 30.36 -5.32
C ILE A 85 -17.64 29.78 -6.51
N LEU A 86 -17.21 28.52 -6.42
CA LEU A 86 -16.41 27.86 -7.45
C LEU A 86 -17.10 27.79 -8.82
N GLU A 87 -18.40 27.50 -8.82
CA GLU A 87 -19.26 27.31 -10.00
C GLU A 87 -20.12 28.57 -10.27
N SER A 88 -19.74 29.74 -9.73
CA SER A 88 -20.51 30.98 -9.91
C SER A 88 -20.39 31.57 -11.31
N ASP A 89 -21.53 31.99 -11.88
CA ASP A 89 -21.58 32.74 -13.15
C ASP A 89 -22.34 34.08 -12.94
N PRO A 90 -21.71 35.25 -13.17
CA PRO A 90 -20.28 35.43 -13.44
C PRO A 90 -19.42 35.16 -12.19
N LEU A 91 -18.23 34.61 -12.41
CA LEU A 91 -17.29 34.19 -11.37
C LEU A 91 -17.04 35.27 -10.32
N GLN A 92 -17.27 34.93 -9.05
CA GLN A 92 -16.85 35.73 -7.89
C GLN A 92 -15.32 35.68 -7.72
N LEU A 93 -14.73 36.78 -7.24
CA LEU A 93 -13.31 36.87 -6.92
C LEU A 93 -12.86 35.72 -6.00
N GLN A 94 -11.89 34.93 -6.48
CA GLN A 94 -11.29 33.81 -5.77
C GLN A 94 -9.81 33.63 -6.17
N PHE A 95 -9.04 33.00 -5.30
CA PHE A 95 -7.71 32.47 -5.61
C PHE A 95 -7.87 30.99 -5.98
N VAL A 96 -7.48 30.64 -7.20
CA VAL A 96 -7.49 29.27 -7.72
C VAL A 96 -6.12 28.64 -7.46
N PRO A 97 -5.98 27.74 -6.47
CA PRO A 97 -4.75 26.96 -6.29
C PRO A 97 -4.54 26.02 -7.49
N THR A 98 -3.27 25.83 -7.86
CA THR A 98 -2.84 24.95 -8.95
C THR A 98 -1.90 23.86 -8.45
N ASN A 99 -0.99 24.21 -7.54
CA ASN A 99 -0.01 23.33 -6.95
C ASN A 99 0.25 23.78 -5.50
N VAL A 100 0.52 22.85 -4.60
CA VAL A 100 0.95 23.15 -3.22
C VAL A 100 2.23 22.38 -2.94
N SER A 101 3.30 23.09 -2.57
CA SER A 101 4.52 22.45 -2.11
C SER A 101 4.61 22.50 -0.58
N VAL A 102 4.91 21.36 0.04
CA VAL A 102 5.07 21.25 1.49
C VAL A 102 6.46 20.70 1.80
N LYS A 103 7.09 21.23 2.84
CA LYS A 103 8.43 20.87 3.29
C LYS A 103 8.46 20.77 4.81
N PHE A 104 8.95 19.65 5.36
CA PHE A 104 8.95 19.42 6.80
C PHE A 104 10.33 19.01 7.31
N ASN A 105 11.03 19.93 7.98
CA ASN A 105 12.41 19.71 8.36
C ASN A 105 12.54 18.88 9.65
N LEU A 106 12.62 17.56 9.45
CA LEU A 106 12.80 16.57 10.51
C LEU A 106 14.19 16.54 11.17
N THR A 107 15.16 17.37 10.74
CA THR A 107 16.51 17.43 11.34
C THR A 107 16.76 18.65 12.23
N ASN A 108 16.05 19.77 12.00
CA ASN A 108 16.08 20.96 12.85
C ASN A 108 15.24 20.70 14.12
N PRO A 109 15.74 20.96 15.35
CA PRO A 109 15.01 20.68 16.61
C PRO A 109 13.68 21.44 16.78
N LEU A 110 13.43 22.51 16.02
CA LEU A 110 12.14 23.22 16.05
C LEU A 110 11.10 22.62 15.10
N HIS A 111 11.53 21.72 14.20
CA HIS A 111 10.72 21.09 13.15
C HIS A 111 9.83 22.08 12.37
N PRO A 112 10.43 23.03 11.63
CA PRO A 112 9.67 23.93 10.76
C PRO A 112 8.95 23.16 9.65
N LEU A 113 7.66 23.42 9.54
CA LEU A 113 6.77 23.05 8.45
C LEU A 113 6.53 24.30 7.60
N THR A 114 6.95 24.25 6.33
CA THR A 114 6.72 25.30 5.34
C THR A 114 5.71 24.80 4.31
N ILE A 115 4.65 25.57 4.08
CA ILE A 115 3.59 25.28 3.09
C ILE A 115 3.51 26.48 2.14
N THR A 116 3.77 26.25 0.85
CA THR A 116 3.63 27.27 -0.20
C THR A 116 2.54 26.85 -1.18
N VAL A 117 1.51 27.69 -1.30
CA VAL A 117 0.40 27.50 -2.23
C VAL A 117 0.65 28.35 -3.46
N TYR A 118 0.75 27.71 -4.63
CA TYR A 118 0.89 28.35 -5.94
C TYR A 118 -0.44 28.33 -6.69
N GLY A 119 -0.76 29.41 -7.39
CA GLY A 119 -2.04 29.55 -8.07
C GLY A 119 -2.18 30.89 -8.79
N ASN A 120 -3.43 31.25 -9.05
CA ASN A 120 -3.78 32.44 -9.81
C ASN A 120 -5.08 33.07 -9.26
N VAL A 121 -5.34 34.33 -9.58
CA VAL A 121 -6.57 35.04 -9.17
C VAL A 121 -7.57 35.04 -10.32
N SER A 122 -8.85 34.79 -10.05
CA SER A 122 -9.92 34.83 -11.05
C SER A 122 -11.23 35.38 -10.48
N GLY A 123 -12.19 35.70 -11.36
CA GLY A 123 -13.48 36.28 -10.99
C GLY A 123 -13.44 37.79 -10.69
N THR A 124 -14.57 38.36 -10.29
CA THR A 124 -14.74 39.78 -9.92
C THR A 124 -15.43 39.95 -8.56
N VAL A 125 -15.20 41.11 -7.91
CA VAL A 125 -15.93 41.53 -6.71
C VAL A 125 -17.31 42.08 -7.11
N SER A 126 -17.37 42.83 -8.23
CA SER A 126 -18.62 43.42 -8.73
C SER A 126 -19.59 42.40 -9.35
N ARG A 127 -19.14 41.15 -9.56
CA ARG A 127 -19.85 40.10 -10.32
C ARG A 127 -20.35 40.62 -11.68
N THR A 128 -19.45 41.24 -12.42
CA THR A 128 -19.72 41.78 -13.77
C THR A 128 -19.28 40.78 -14.83
N ALA A 129 -20.12 40.55 -15.84
CA ALA A 129 -19.80 39.65 -16.96
C ALA A 129 -18.78 40.24 -17.95
N HIS A 130 -18.43 41.53 -17.83
CA HIS A 130 -17.51 42.22 -18.74
C HIS A 130 -16.11 42.35 -18.13
N TYR A 131 -15.25 41.37 -18.46
CA TYR A 131 -13.85 41.35 -18.05
C TYR A 131 -12.98 42.25 -18.95
N PRO A 132 -12.06 43.06 -18.39
CA PRO A 132 -11.03 43.73 -19.18
C PRO A 132 -10.13 42.71 -19.89
N ALA A 133 -9.72 43.02 -21.12
CA ALA A 133 -8.81 42.15 -21.89
C ALA A 133 -7.49 41.89 -21.13
N PRO A 134 -6.85 40.71 -21.31
CA PRO A 134 -5.59 40.37 -20.64
C PRO A 134 -4.50 41.43 -20.77
N ASP A 135 -4.33 42.00 -21.97
CA ASP A 135 -3.30 42.99 -22.29
C ASP A 135 -3.64 44.43 -21.81
N SER A 136 -4.75 44.62 -21.10
CA SER A 136 -5.18 45.95 -20.67
C SER A 136 -4.36 46.47 -19.47
N SER A 137 -3.95 47.74 -19.54
CA SER A 137 -3.23 48.46 -18.47
C SER A 137 -4.05 48.64 -17.18
N VAL A 138 -5.30 48.20 -17.16
CA VAL A 138 -6.16 48.16 -15.98
C VAL A 138 -5.64 47.12 -14.96
N TRP A 139 -5.05 46.02 -15.44
CA TRP A 139 -4.47 44.99 -14.59
C TRP A 139 -3.22 45.48 -13.82
N THR A 140 -2.40 46.34 -14.42
CA THR A 140 -1.22 46.95 -13.76
C THR A 140 -1.56 48.15 -12.88
N ASN A 141 -2.73 48.78 -13.03
CA ASN A 141 -3.15 49.93 -12.23
C ASN A 141 -3.55 49.53 -10.78
N PRO A 142 -2.85 49.97 -9.72
CA PRO A 142 -3.18 49.61 -8.33
C PRO A 142 -4.45 50.29 -7.80
N ASN A 143 -4.94 51.35 -8.44
CA ASN A 143 -6.16 52.03 -8.02
C ASN A 143 -7.43 51.27 -8.40
N TRP A 144 -7.38 50.44 -9.44
CA TRP A 144 -8.47 49.55 -9.85
C TRP A 144 -8.33 48.19 -9.15
N THR A 145 -9.35 47.82 -8.38
CA THR A 145 -9.34 46.75 -7.38
C THR A 145 -10.34 45.63 -7.66
N ASP A 146 -11.17 45.77 -8.68
CA ASP A 146 -12.01 44.65 -9.12
C ASP A 146 -11.11 43.58 -9.76
N GLY A 147 -11.49 42.31 -9.68
CA GLY A 147 -10.66 41.19 -10.12
C GLY A 147 -9.27 41.06 -9.45
N LYS A 148 -9.05 41.73 -8.32
CA LYS A 148 -7.78 41.67 -7.55
C LYS A 148 -8.04 41.52 -6.06
N ILE A 149 -7.23 40.71 -5.39
CA ILE A 149 -7.32 40.57 -3.93
C ILE A 149 -6.69 41.82 -3.29
N GLN A 150 -7.47 42.56 -2.49
CA GLN A 150 -7.01 43.75 -1.77
C GLN A 150 -6.38 43.36 -0.43
N ASP A 151 -5.37 44.11 0.01
CA ASP A 151 -4.78 44.01 1.36
C ASP A 151 -5.70 44.62 2.43
N VAL A 152 -6.29 45.79 2.14
CA VAL A 152 -7.21 46.53 3.03
C VAL A 152 -8.47 46.87 2.24
N SER A 153 -9.65 46.62 2.80
CA SER A 153 -10.90 47.11 2.18
C SER A 153 -11.09 48.59 2.44
N ARG A 154 -11.24 49.37 1.36
CA ARG A 154 -11.52 50.82 1.42
C ARG A 154 -12.87 51.16 2.08
N THR A 155 -13.74 50.17 2.29
CA THR A 155 -15.10 50.38 2.83
C THR A 155 -15.16 50.40 4.35
N ASN A 156 -14.24 49.70 5.03
CA ASN A 156 -14.31 49.46 6.48
C ASN A 156 -12.92 49.44 7.17
N ASN A 157 -11.84 49.67 6.41
CA ASN A 157 -10.44 49.65 6.85
C ASN A 157 -9.97 48.36 7.54
N LYS A 158 -10.61 47.22 7.25
CA LYS A 158 -10.14 45.89 7.71
C LYS A 158 -9.17 45.27 6.70
N TYR A 159 -8.23 44.49 7.23
CA TYR A 159 -7.28 43.70 6.46
C TYR A 159 -7.91 42.42 5.92
N SER A 160 -7.48 41.99 4.73
CA SER A 160 -7.68 40.61 4.27
C SER A 160 -6.77 39.66 5.05
N THR A 161 -7.31 38.54 5.52
CA THR A 161 -6.65 37.65 6.48
C THR A 161 -6.44 36.25 5.91
N LEU A 162 -5.31 35.65 6.28
CA LEU A 162 -5.02 34.24 6.09
C LEU A 162 -5.17 33.54 7.43
N MET A 163 -6.20 32.73 7.54
CA MET A 163 -6.42 31.81 8.66
C MET A 163 -5.67 30.51 8.34
N THR A 164 -4.82 30.08 9.28
CA THR A 164 -4.05 28.85 9.16
C THR A 164 -4.35 27.96 10.36
N ASP A 165 -4.96 26.82 10.07
CA ASP A 165 -5.22 25.76 11.03
C ASP A 165 -4.33 24.57 10.65
N LEU A 166 -3.43 24.16 11.53
CA LEU A 166 -2.67 22.92 11.37
C LEU A 166 -3.31 21.90 12.30
N ASN A 167 -3.96 20.90 11.73
CA ASN A 167 -4.65 19.85 12.47
C ASN A 167 -3.82 18.56 12.44
N VAL A 168 -3.86 17.77 13.52
CA VAL A 168 -3.21 16.45 13.60
C VAL A 168 -4.15 15.51 14.35
N LEU A 169 -4.68 14.51 13.65
CA LEU A 169 -5.69 13.57 14.17
C LEU A 169 -6.93 14.28 14.76
N SER A 170 -6.97 14.48 16.07
CA SER A 170 -8.08 15.08 16.82
C SER A 170 -7.72 16.38 17.56
N PHE A 171 -6.49 16.90 17.40
CA PHE A 171 -6.05 18.14 18.04
C PHE A 171 -5.46 19.12 17.01
N THR A 172 -5.44 20.40 17.37
CA THR A 172 -5.06 21.51 16.48
C THR A 172 -3.77 22.16 17.00
N PRO A 173 -2.56 21.65 16.69
CA PRO A 173 -1.30 22.21 17.22
C PRO A 173 -1.09 23.69 16.92
N PHE A 174 -1.66 24.23 15.84
CA PHE A 174 -1.61 25.65 15.53
C PHE A 174 -2.93 26.13 14.93
N HIS A 175 -3.41 27.28 15.41
CA HIS A 175 -4.52 28.05 14.84
C HIS A 175 -4.16 29.53 14.97
N ASN A 176 -4.08 30.26 13.86
CA ASN A 176 -3.82 31.70 13.89
C ASN A 176 -4.40 32.42 12.66
N ALA A 177 -4.75 33.69 12.84
CA ALA A 177 -5.13 34.60 11.78
C ALA A 177 -4.02 35.64 11.54
N SER A 178 -3.42 35.58 10.36
CA SER A 178 -2.36 36.50 9.91
C SER A 178 -2.90 37.47 8.84
N ARG A 179 -2.19 38.57 8.59
CA ARG A 179 -2.49 39.46 7.47
C ARG A 179 -2.01 38.80 6.18
N PHE A 180 -2.90 38.61 5.21
CA PHE A 180 -2.59 37.88 3.97
C PHE A 180 -1.34 38.44 3.26
N ARG A 181 -1.17 39.78 3.26
CA ARG A 181 -0.01 40.47 2.69
C ARG A 181 1.34 39.94 3.17
N ASP A 182 1.47 39.63 4.44
CA ASP A 182 2.77 39.31 5.03
C ASP A 182 3.12 37.81 4.80
N SER A 183 2.21 37.06 4.18
CA SER A 183 2.39 35.69 3.67
C SER A 183 2.56 35.60 2.15
N VAL A 184 2.24 36.65 1.37
CA VAL A 184 2.42 36.63 -0.11
C VAL A 184 3.90 36.70 -0.45
N THR A 185 4.41 35.67 -1.13
CA THR A 185 5.82 35.57 -1.54
C THR A 185 6.04 35.87 -3.01
N GLN A 186 5.09 35.55 -3.88
CA GLN A 186 5.16 35.83 -5.33
C GLN A 186 4.01 36.74 -5.77
N GLY A 187 4.36 38.00 -6.07
CA GLY A 187 3.44 39.05 -6.50
C GLY A 187 3.26 40.17 -5.48
N THR A 188 2.65 41.26 -5.91
CA THR A 188 2.37 42.45 -5.09
C THR A 188 0.86 42.65 -4.92
N LEU A 189 0.43 43.10 -3.74
CA LEU A 189 -0.96 43.47 -3.50
C LEU A 189 -1.23 44.90 -4.03
N PRO A 190 -2.40 45.18 -4.64
CA PRO A 190 -3.53 44.29 -4.85
C PRO A 190 -3.25 43.19 -5.89
N LEU A 191 -3.45 41.93 -5.49
CA LEU A 191 -2.94 40.75 -6.18
C LEU A 191 -3.89 40.42 -7.33
N GLY A 192 -3.45 40.71 -8.55
CA GLY A 192 -4.18 40.42 -9.78
C GLY A 192 -3.72 39.16 -10.51
N PRO A 193 -4.52 38.70 -11.49
CA PRO A 193 -4.21 37.55 -12.33
C PRO A 193 -2.84 37.64 -13.02
N VAL A 194 -2.31 36.48 -13.37
CA VAL A 194 -1.27 36.29 -14.40
C VAL A 194 -1.96 35.62 -15.59
N PHE A 195 -1.78 36.15 -16.81
CA PHE A 195 -2.44 35.62 -18.01
C PHE A 195 -1.55 34.73 -18.89
N ASN A 196 -0.24 35.02 -18.91
CA ASN A 196 0.76 34.26 -19.65
C ASN A 196 1.73 33.62 -18.65
N TYR A 197 1.49 32.35 -18.33
CA TYR A 197 2.28 31.55 -17.38
C TYR A 197 2.30 30.10 -17.85
N ASN A 198 3.31 29.34 -17.43
CA ASN A 198 3.42 27.92 -17.70
C ASN A 198 3.10 27.14 -16.41
N LEU A 199 2.18 26.17 -16.47
CA LEU A 199 1.84 25.33 -15.31
C LEU A 199 3.04 24.51 -14.79
N SER A 200 4.06 24.29 -15.61
CA SER A 200 5.31 23.63 -15.19
C SER A 200 6.31 24.57 -14.49
N ASP A 201 6.08 25.89 -14.51
CA ASP A 201 7.00 26.91 -13.99
C ASP A 201 6.35 27.70 -12.84
N LEU A 202 6.56 27.17 -11.62
CA LEU A 202 5.95 27.70 -10.41
C LEU A 202 6.53 29.05 -9.96
N GLU A 203 7.61 29.55 -10.58
CA GLU A 203 8.12 30.91 -10.30
C GLU A 203 7.29 31.99 -11.00
N THR A 204 6.55 31.65 -12.04
CA THR A 204 5.68 32.58 -12.80
C THR A 204 4.29 32.80 -12.21
N LEU A 205 3.90 31.98 -11.22
CA LEU A 205 2.57 32.00 -10.60
C LEU A 205 2.43 33.08 -9.51
N ARG A 206 1.24 33.16 -8.90
CA ARG A 206 1.06 33.82 -7.61
C ARG A 206 1.22 32.80 -6.50
N ALA A 207 1.91 33.17 -5.43
CA ALA A 207 2.08 32.28 -4.29
C ALA A 207 2.07 33.02 -2.95
N PHE A 208 1.57 32.30 -1.94
CA PHE A 208 1.69 32.66 -0.54
C PHE A 208 2.23 31.48 0.25
N THR A 209 3.01 31.77 1.29
CA THR A 209 3.70 30.79 2.12
C THR A 209 3.35 30.99 3.59
N VAL A 210 3.17 29.88 4.31
CA VAL A 210 3.10 29.86 5.76
C VAL A 210 4.22 28.96 6.29
N GLU A 211 4.90 29.41 7.34
CA GLU A 211 5.90 28.63 8.05
C GLU A 211 5.55 28.59 9.55
N HIS A 212 5.62 27.40 10.14
CA HIS A 212 5.41 27.21 11.57
C HIS A 212 6.35 26.14 12.15
N ASN A 213 6.88 26.39 13.35
CA ASN A 213 7.72 25.44 14.08
C ASN A 213 6.85 24.44 14.84
N MET A 214 6.78 23.20 14.36
CA MET A 214 5.87 22.18 14.90
C MET A 214 6.31 21.61 16.27
N LEU A 215 7.56 21.86 16.70
CA LEU A 215 8.19 21.40 17.96
C LEU A 215 8.25 19.87 18.17
N SER A 216 7.61 19.09 17.32
CA SER A 216 7.52 17.64 17.34
C SER A 216 7.51 17.11 15.90
N THR A 217 7.95 15.87 15.72
CA THR A 217 8.12 15.23 14.40
C THR A 217 6.87 14.51 13.89
N TYR A 218 5.84 14.32 14.73
CA TYR A 218 4.53 13.73 14.38
C TYR A 218 4.58 12.47 13.48
N ARG A 219 5.62 11.64 13.63
CA ARG A 219 5.99 10.55 12.70
C ARG A 219 4.97 9.43 12.52
N PHE A 220 3.92 9.36 13.34
CA PHE A 220 2.85 8.37 13.22
C PHE A 220 1.46 9.04 13.20
N GLY A 221 1.35 10.11 12.41
CA GLY A 221 0.11 10.85 12.20
C GLY A 221 0.11 11.56 10.85
N THR A 222 -1.06 12.06 10.47
CA THR A 222 -1.20 12.95 9.32
C THR A 222 -1.40 14.37 9.85
N ILE A 223 -0.63 15.31 9.30
CA ILE A 223 -0.88 16.75 9.46
C ILE A 223 -1.86 17.13 8.35
N THR A 224 -2.99 17.75 8.71
CA THR A 224 -3.97 18.28 7.76
C THR A 224 -4.05 19.80 7.87
N PRO A 225 -3.21 20.55 7.13
CA PRO A 225 -3.32 21.99 7.03
C PRO A 225 -4.61 22.41 6.33
N LEU A 226 -5.33 23.34 6.96
CA LEU A 226 -6.43 24.08 6.38
C LEU A 226 -6.02 25.55 6.28
N LEU A 227 -5.86 26.03 5.05
CA LEU A 227 -5.50 27.41 4.74
C LEU A 227 -6.72 28.10 4.12
N SER A 228 -7.26 29.12 4.78
CA SER A 228 -8.37 29.90 4.21
C SER A 228 -8.07 31.40 4.20
N VAL A 229 -8.33 32.02 3.04
CA VAL A 229 -8.15 33.47 2.84
C VAL A 229 -9.52 34.12 2.84
N ARG A 230 -9.71 35.17 3.65
CA ARG A 230 -10.94 35.98 3.69
C ARG A 230 -10.64 37.43 3.35
N SER A 231 -11.52 38.04 2.55
CA SER A 231 -11.39 39.45 2.21
C SER A 231 -11.67 40.34 3.41
N GLY A 232 -11.05 41.52 3.44
CA GLY A 232 -11.33 42.55 4.44
C GLY A 232 -12.72 43.20 4.30
N ASP A 233 -13.48 42.93 3.23
CA ASP A 233 -14.75 43.61 2.95
C ASP A 233 -15.84 43.30 3.99
N ALA A 234 -16.92 44.09 3.98
CA ALA A 234 -18.01 43.96 4.96
C ALA A 234 -18.69 42.57 4.96
N SER A 235 -18.61 41.84 3.85
CA SER A 235 -19.09 40.45 3.71
C SER A 235 -18.11 39.37 4.20
N ALA A 236 -16.86 39.73 4.52
CA ALA A 236 -15.77 38.82 4.89
C ALA A 236 -15.63 37.60 3.95
N ALA A 237 -15.82 37.83 2.64
CA ALA A 237 -15.98 36.78 1.65
C ALA A 237 -14.74 35.86 1.61
N GLN A 238 -14.98 34.55 1.60
CA GLN A 238 -13.90 33.57 1.47
C GLN A 238 -13.39 33.55 0.03
N LEU A 239 -12.12 33.89 -0.14
CA LEU A 239 -11.42 33.98 -1.42
C LEU A 239 -10.65 32.71 -1.75
N ALA A 240 -10.23 31.95 -0.74
CA ALA A 240 -9.51 30.69 -0.90
C ALA A 240 -9.85 29.70 0.22
N CYS A 241 -9.75 28.41 -0.09
CA CYS A 241 -9.75 27.33 0.88
C CYS A 241 -8.89 26.19 0.34
N ILE A 242 -7.82 25.82 1.03
CA ILE A 242 -6.94 24.72 0.65
C ILE A 242 -6.86 23.77 1.83
N SER A 243 -7.21 22.51 1.60
CA SER A 243 -7.02 21.39 2.53
C SER A 243 -6.04 20.40 1.88
N LEU A 244 -5.14 19.80 2.65
CA LEU A 244 -4.22 18.77 2.15
C LEU A 244 -3.81 17.79 3.26
N SER A 245 -3.29 16.62 2.88
CA SER A 245 -2.78 15.60 3.83
C SER A 245 -1.25 15.48 3.74
N ALA A 246 -0.55 16.17 4.64
CA ALA A 246 0.91 16.07 4.77
C ALA A 246 1.27 14.96 5.77
N THR A 247 2.07 13.99 5.32
CA THR A 247 2.41 12.78 6.11
C THR A 247 3.92 12.74 6.39
N PRO A 248 4.37 13.02 7.63
CA PRO A 248 5.78 12.93 8.00
C PRO A 248 6.38 11.54 7.80
N ASP A 249 7.68 11.49 7.51
CA ASP A 249 8.46 10.25 7.52
C ASP A 249 8.39 9.54 8.88
N LEU A 250 7.94 8.28 8.87
CA LEU A 250 7.96 7.36 10.01
C LEU A 250 9.32 7.34 10.72
N GLY A 251 10.41 7.51 9.97
CA GLY A 251 11.78 7.42 10.46
C GLY A 251 12.26 5.97 10.55
N THR A 252 13.58 5.79 10.48
CA THR A 252 14.22 4.47 10.49
C THR A 252 13.80 3.56 11.67
N PRO A 253 13.75 3.99 12.95
CA PRO A 253 13.42 3.07 14.04
C PRO A 253 11.96 2.57 13.97
N LEU A 254 11.02 3.41 13.53
CA LEU A 254 9.61 3.06 13.46
C LEU A 254 9.31 2.19 12.23
N LYS A 255 9.91 2.50 11.07
CA LYS A 255 9.91 1.62 9.89
C LYS A 255 10.43 0.23 10.26
N SER A 256 11.62 0.16 10.87
CA SER A 256 12.22 -1.10 11.34
C SER A 256 11.35 -1.83 12.35
N ALA A 257 10.71 -1.15 13.30
CA ALA A 257 9.80 -1.79 14.25
C ALA A 257 8.59 -2.43 13.54
N ILE A 258 7.92 -1.70 12.64
CA ILE A 258 6.73 -2.20 11.93
C ILE A 258 7.09 -3.33 10.95
N THR A 259 8.25 -3.29 10.30
CA THR A 259 8.71 -4.40 9.45
C THR A 259 9.13 -5.63 10.28
N TYR A 260 9.99 -5.46 11.28
CA TYR A 260 10.69 -6.58 11.92
C TYR A 260 9.97 -7.19 13.11
N VAL A 261 9.16 -6.45 13.88
CA VAL A 261 8.44 -7.06 15.02
C VAL A 261 7.45 -8.14 14.56
N PRO A 262 6.61 -7.94 13.52
CA PRO A 262 5.76 -9.00 13.01
C PRO A 262 6.55 -10.16 12.37
N LEU A 263 7.69 -9.87 11.73
CA LEU A 263 8.57 -10.89 11.17
C LEU A 263 9.19 -11.78 12.25
N VAL A 264 9.67 -11.19 13.35
CA VAL A 264 10.21 -11.93 14.50
C VAL A 264 9.12 -12.75 15.18
N ILE A 265 7.91 -12.20 15.37
CA ILE A 265 6.76 -12.95 15.90
C ILE A 265 6.44 -14.14 14.98
N LEU A 266 6.37 -13.94 13.66
CA LEU A 266 6.09 -14.99 12.69
C LEU A 266 7.16 -16.11 12.71
N ILE A 267 8.44 -15.75 12.85
CA ILE A 267 9.54 -16.71 13.01
C ILE A 267 9.43 -17.49 14.33
N LEU A 268 9.15 -16.81 15.44
CA LEU A 268 8.98 -17.45 16.75
C LEU A 268 7.78 -18.40 16.78
N VAL A 269 6.65 -17.99 16.19
CA VAL A 269 5.47 -18.86 16.00
C VAL A 269 5.83 -20.04 15.11
N GLY A 270 6.53 -19.84 13.99
CA GLY A 270 7.01 -20.94 13.14
C GLY A 270 7.87 -21.96 13.90
N ILE A 271 8.86 -21.49 14.66
CA ILE A 271 9.71 -22.34 15.50
C ILE A 271 8.88 -23.09 16.56
N ALA A 272 7.93 -22.41 17.22
CA ALA A 272 7.03 -23.04 18.18
C ALA A 272 6.13 -24.11 17.52
N THR A 273 5.60 -23.86 16.31
CA THR A 273 4.81 -24.84 15.56
C THR A 273 5.61 -26.08 15.17
N ILE A 274 6.88 -25.90 14.78
CA ILE A 274 7.80 -27.01 14.45
C ILE A 274 8.09 -27.84 15.71
N ILE A 275 8.47 -27.19 16.81
CA ILE A 275 8.81 -27.88 18.06
C ILE A 275 7.59 -28.64 18.61
N ALA A 276 6.41 -28.01 18.63
CA ALA A 276 5.18 -28.67 19.08
C ALA A 276 4.77 -29.83 18.15
N ALA A 277 4.94 -29.71 16.84
CA ALA A 277 4.60 -30.78 15.90
C ALA A 277 5.62 -31.95 15.89
N MET A 278 6.89 -31.71 16.23
CA MET A 278 7.92 -32.76 16.32
C MET A 278 8.03 -33.43 17.70
N TYR A 279 7.77 -32.70 18.80
CA TYR A 279 8.08 -33.14 20.17
C TYR A 279 6.85 -33.28 21.08
N SER A 280 5.63 -33.04 20.61
CA SER A 280 4.42 -33.40 21.37
C SER A 280 4.20 -34.93 21.37
N PRO A 281 3.46 -35.50 22.34
CA PRO A 281 3.16 -36.94 22.41
C PRO A 281 2.46 -37.51 21.18
N TRP A 282 1.83 -36.64 20.38
CA TRP A 282 1.06 -36.94 19.17
C TRP A 282 1.74 -36.38 17.91
N GLY A 283 3.03 -36.04 18.01
CA GLY A 283 3.81 -35.41 16.95
C GLY A 283 4.31 -36.37 15.86
N THR A 284 4.98 -35.81 14.85
CA THR A 284 5.63 -36.56 13.77
C THR A 284 6.88 -35.84 13.27
N THR A 285 7.87 -36.62 12.85
CA THR A 285 9.10 -36.13 12.18
C THR A 285 8.93 -35.97 10.67
N ASP A 286 7.86 -36.51 10.08
CA ASP A 286 7.66 -36.52 8.63
C ASP A 286 7.26 -35.13 8.12
N LEU A 287 8.10 -34.53 7.27
CA LEU A 287 7.97 -33.14 6.81
C LEU A 287 6.54 -32.83 6.34
N PHE A 288 6.05 -33.58 5.34
CA PHE A 288 4.73 -33.37 4.74
C PHE A 288 3.57 -33.54 5.73
N ARG A 289 3.74 -34.36 6.78
CA ARG A 289 2.71 -34.65 7.78
C ARG A 289 2.72 -33.65 8.95
N TRP A 290 3.81 -32.93 9.22
CA TRP A 290 3.80 -31.80 10.15
C TRP A 290 3.53 -30.45 9.47
N THR A 291 3.86 -30.28 8.18
CA THR A 291 3.54 -29.06 7.41
C THR A 291 2.09 -29.01 6.90
N SER A 292 1.34 -30.10 7.00
CA SER A 292 -0.09 -30.17 6.71
C SER A 292 -0.86 -30.61 7.97
N ASN A 293 -2.19 -30.51 7.96
CA ASN A 293 -3.02 -31.07 9.01
C ASN A 293 -3.51 -32.51 8.69
N TYR A 294 -2.91 -33.17 7.69
CA TYR A 294 -3.24 -34.54 7.29
C TYR A 294 -2.87 -35.56 8.38
N GLY A 295 -3.82 -36.40 8.82
CA GLY A 295 -3.59 -37.45 9.82
C GLY A 295 -3.00 -36.95 11.14
N ARG A 296 -3.51 -35.82 11.67
CA ARG A 296 -3.01 -35.11 12.86
C ARG A 296 -4.06 -35.05 13.97
N ASP A 297 -3.65 -35.29 15.23
CA ASP A 297 -4.56 -35.29 16.39
C ASP A 297 -5.07 -33.90 16.76
N GLU A 298 -6.33 -33.84 17.24
CA GLU A 298 -7.02 -32.59 17.61
C GLU A 298 -6.28 -31.78 18.69
N ASP A 299 -5.64 -32.42 19.65
CA ASP A 299 -4.94 -31.71 20.72
C ASP A 299 -3.63 -31.05 20.24
N VAL A 300 -3.03 -31.54 19.14
CA VAL A 300 -1.90 -30.86 18.47
C VAL A 300 -2.40 -29.68 17.63
N LEU A 301 -3.61 -29.75 17.07
CA LEU A 301 -4.25 -28.60 16.44
C LEU A 301 -4.46 -27.47 17.47
N ARG A 302 -5.05 -27.80 18.63
CA ARG A 302 -5.31 -26.84 19.72
C ARG A 302 -4.03 -26.25 20.32
N LEU A 303 -2.97 -27.05 20.47
CA LEU A 303 -1.67 -26.60 21.00
C LEU A 303 -0.92 -25.65 20.05
N VAL A 304 -1.22 -25.68 18.75
CA VAL A 304 -0.43 -25.02 17.68
C VAL A 304 -1.17 -23.83 17.05
N THR A 305 -2.38 -23.50 17.51
CA THR A 305 -3.09 -22.26 17.13
C THR A 305 -2.75 -21.07 18.04
N PRO A 306 -2.46 -19.87 17.51
CA PRO A 306 -2.36 -19.51 16.09
C PRO A 306 -1.07 -20.04 15.46
N GLY A 307 -1.19 -20.64 14.27
CA GLY A 307 -0.06 -21.16 13.52
C GLY A 307 0.61 -20.11 12.64
N PHE A 308 1.77 -20.48 12.06
CA PHE A 308 2.51 -19.63 11.13
C PHE A 308 1.64 -19.12 9.97
N ALA A 309 0.81 -20.00 9.40
CA ALA A 309 -0.10 -19.65 8.31
C ALA A 309 -1.15 -18.61 8.72
N ASP A 310 -1.71 -18.72 9.93
CA ASP A 310 -2.72 -17.78 10.45
C ASP A 310 -2.11 -16.38 10.64
N CYS A 311 -0.93 -16.31 11.25
CA CYS A 311 -0.20 -15.06 11.45
C CYS A 311 0.20 -14.40 10.11
N LEU A 312 0.70 -15.18 9.14
CA LEU A 312 1.04 -14.67 7.81
C LEU A 312 -0.21 -14.18 7.07
N GLN A 313 -1.32 -14.93 7.12
CA GLN A 313 -2.58 -14.60 6.47
C GLN A 313 -3.21 -13.32 7.08
N TYR A 314 -3.07 -13.09 8.39
CA TYR A 314 -3.49 -11.85 9.03
C TYR A 314 -2.67 -10.63 8.56
N LEU A 315 -1.34 -10.77 8.42
CA LEU A 315 -0.48 -9.72 7.87
C LEU A 315 -0.83 -9.41 6.40
N GLN A 316 -1.08 -10.44 5.59
CA GLN A 316 -1.52 -10.28 4.20
C GLN A 316 -2.87 -9.53 4.11
N PHE A 317 -3.81 -9.83 5.00
CA PHE A 317 -5.08 -9.12 5.10
C PHE A 317 -4.89 -7.64 5.51
N ALA A 318 -4.01 -7.35 6.46
CA ALA A 318 -3.70 -5.97 6.85
C ALA A 318 -3.07 -5.16 5.69
N VAL A 319 -2.15 -5.76 4.93
CA VAL A 319 -1.53 -5.13 3.75
C VAL A 319 -2.56 -4.85 2.65
N LEU A 320 -3.38 -5.84 2.32
CA LEU A 320 -4.32 -5.72 1.19
C LEU A 320 -5.57 -4.90 1.54
N THR A 321 -5.99 -4.83 2.81
CA THR A 321 -6.97 -3.82 3.24
C THR A 321 -6.41 -2.40 3.13
N GLY A 322 -5.15 -2.15 3.51
CA GLY A 322 -4.49 -0.87 3.27
C GLY A 322 -4.36 -0.48 1.78
N SER A 323 -4.47 -1.44 0.86
CA SER A 323 -4.53 -1.19 -0.58
C SER A 323 -5.94 -0.86 -1.12
N LEU A 324 -6.98 -0.92 -0.29
CA LEU A 324 -8.33 -0.52 -0.69
C LEU A 324 -8.41 1.00 -0.88
N SER A 325 -9.24 1.44 -1.83
CA SER A 325 -9.46 2.85 -2.14
C SER A 325 -10.45 3.52 -1.17
N LEU A 326 -10.15 3.41 0.12
CA LEU A 326 -10.88 4.07 1.21
C LEU A 326 -10.14 5.33 1.68
N ASP A 327 -10.87 6.24 2.31
CA ASP A 327 -10.31 7.47 2.89
C ASP A 327 -9.61 7.17 4.23
N TYR A 328 -8.46 6.50 4.13
CA TYR A 328 -7.59 6.20 5.25
C TYR A 328 -6.79 7.45 5.66
N PRO A 329 -6.55 7.69 6.97
CA PRO A 329 -5.67 8.76 7.40
C PRO A 329 -4.27 8.51 6.82
N GLY A 330 -3.73 9.51 6.11
CA GLY A 330 -2.56 9.33 5.23
C GLY A 330 -1.36 8.54 5.79
N PHE A 331 -1.05 8.58 7.09
CA PHE A 331 0.03 7.77 7.70
C PHE A 331 -0.20 6.25 7.65
N PHE A 332 -1.44 5.79 7.48
CA PHE A 332 -1.80 4.38 7.51
C PHE A 332 -1.20 3.59 6.34
N GLN A 333 -1.27 4.11 5.11
CA GLN A 333 -0.71 3.41 3.95
C GLN A 333 0.83 3.28 4.02
N PRO A 334 1.61 4.33 4.37
CA PRO A 334 3.05 4.22 4.66
C PRO A 334 3.42 3.32 5.83
N ALA A 335 2.56 3.17 6.84
CA ALA A 335 2.80 2.24 7.94
C ALA A 335 2.56 0.79 7.50
N VAL A 336 1.43 0.53 6.82
CA VAL A 336 1.04 -0.80 6.34
C VAL A 336 2.00 -1.32 5.24
N SER A 337 2.55 -0.43 4.40
CA SER A 337 3.56 -0.80 3.40
C SER A 337 4.83 -1.42 4.00
N GLN A 338 5.18 -1.12 5.26
CA GLN A 338 6.32 -1.73 5.95
C GLN A 338 6.13 -3.25 6.20
N GLY A 339 4.89 -3.74 6.14
CA GLY A 339 4.52 -5.17 6.22
C GLY A 339 4.34 -5.87 4.87
N ALA A 340 4.51 -5.18 3.75
CA ALA A 340 4.16 -5.68 2.41
C ALA A 340 5.03 -6.86 1.91
N TRP A 341 6.13 -7.15 2.60
CA TRP A 341 6.89 -8.40 2.42
C TRP A 341 6.01 -9.65 2.61
N SER A 342 4.96 -9.58 3.45
CA SER A 342 4.01 -10.68 3.69
C SER A 342 3.17 -11.05 2.47
N THR A 343 2.91 -10.09 1.57
CA THR A 343 2.23 -10.31 0.27
C THR A 343 3.21 -10.50 -0.90
N LEU A 344 4.51 -10.62 -0.61
CA LEU A 344 5.62 -10.65 -1.57
C LEU A 344 5.79 -9.36 -2.40
N MET A 345 5.38 -8.21 -1.86
CA MET A 345 5.59 -6.90 -2.48
C MET A 345 6.85 -6.24 -1.89
N PHE A 346 7.81 -5.88 -2.74
CA PHE A 346 9.12 -5.36 -2.33
C PHE A 346 9.55 -4.14 -3.17
N ASN A 347 10.10 -3.12 -2.49
CA ASN A 347 10.60 -1.88 -3.11
C ASN A 347 11.94 -2.09 -3.88
N GLN A 348 12.44 -3.31 -3.93
CA GLN A 348 13.61 -3.69 -4.72
C GLN A 348 13.25 -4.87 -5.62
N SER A 349 13.68 -4.81 -6.87
CA SER A 349 13.52 -5.90 -7.82
C SER A 349 14.63 -6.93 -7.62
N PHE A 350 14.27 -8.20 -7.42
CA PHE A 350 15.22 -9.31 -7.38
C PHE A 350 15.82 -9.66 -8.77
N VAL A 351 15.32 -9.06 -9.85
CA VAL A 351 15.65 -9.41 -11.25
C VAL A 351 16.27 -8.23 -12.02
N SER A 352 15.91 -6.99 -11.67
CA SER A 352 16.45 -5.77 -12.26
C SER A 352 17.24 -4.99 -11.22
N SER A 353 18.49 -4.61 -11.52
CA SER A 353 19.31 -3.75 -10.67
C SER A 353 18.88 -2.28 -10.69
N GLY A 354 17.57 -2.02 -10.83
CA GLY A 354 16.97 -0.70 -10.71
C GLY A 354 16.98 -0.23 -9.26
N MET A 355 17.40 1.01 -9.04
CA MET A 355 17.37 1.64 -7.72
C MET A 355 15.92 1.74 -7.24
N GLY A 356 15.64 1.21 -6.04
CA GLY A 356 14.32 1.31 -5.42
C GLY A 356 13.91 2.76 -5.21
N ARG A 357 12.61 3.06 -5.30
CA ARG A 357 12.10 4.42 -5.14
C ARG A 357 11.97 4.73 -3.65
N ASP A 358 12.60 5.79 -3.15
CA ASP A 358 12.19 6.34 -1.86
C ASP A 358 10.91 7.15 -2.08
N PRO A 359 9.78 6.83 -1.42
CA PRO A 359 8.59 7.66 -1.46
C PRO A 359 8.71 8.89 -0.53
N VAL A 360 9.75 8.98 0.31
CA VAL A 360 9.99 10.15 1.17
C VAL A 360 10.83 11.21 0.44
N VAL A 361 10.33 12.44 0.41
CA VAL A 361 11.04 13.62 -0.11
C VAL A 361 10.73 14.80 0.84
N ASP A 362 11.70 15.70 1.11
CA ASP A 362 11.60 16.80 2.09
C ASP A 362 10.96 16.43 3.47
N GLY A 363 11.16 15.19 3.92
CA GLY A 363 10.63 14.68 5.19
C GLY A 363 9.15 14.23 5.17
N LEU A 364 8.52 14.17 4.00
CA LEU A 364 7.11 13.82 3.79
C LEU A 364 6.97 12.69 2.77
N TYR A 365 5.88 11.90 2.81
CA TYR A 365 5.59 10.93 1.76
C TYR A 365 4.95 11.58 0.53
N ALA A 366 5.66 11.53 -0.60
CA ALA A 366 5.27 12.08 -1.89
C ALA A 366 4.54 11.03 -2.75
N ILE A 367 3.29 10.73 -2.40
CA ILE A 367 2.44 9.76 -3.10
C ILE A 367 1.50 10.50 -4.05
N ASN A 368 1.75 10.39 -5.36
CA ASN A 368 0.80 10.76 -6.41
C ASN A 368 0.13 9.47 -6.89
N GLY A 369 -1.18 9.33 -6.68
CA GLY A 369 -1.95 8.13 -7.05
C GLY A 369 -3.42 8.24 -6.67
N THR A 370 -4.31 7.91 -7.60
CA THR A 370 -5.76 8.14 -7.46
C THR A 370 -6.50 7.04 -6.71
N TYR A 371 -6.00 5.80 -6.76
CA TYR A 371 -6.62 4.63 -6.15
C TYR A 371 -5.75 4.05 -5.03
N GLY A 372 -6.36 3.44 -4.01
CA GLY A 372 -5.62 2.87 -2.87
C GLY A 372 -4.51 1.87 -3.26
N LEU A 373 -4.75 1.05 -4.29
CA LEU A 373 -3.77 0.07 -4.77
C LEU A 373 -2.60 0.75 -5.50
N ASP A 374 -2.87 1.86 -6.19
CA ASP A 374 -1.86 2.67 -6.89
C ASP A 374 -0.99 3.46 -5.89
N ARG A 375 -1.61 4.00 -4.83
CA ARG A 375 -0.89 4.57 -3.67
C ARG A 375 0.01 3.53 -2.99
N MET A 376 -0.49 2.31 -2.79
CA MET A 376 0.30 1.19 -2.25
C MET A 376 1.43 0.78 -3.23
N ASN A 377 1.18 0.80 -4.53
CA ASN A 377 2.19 0.56 -5.58
C ASN A 377 3.35 1.58 -5.47
N HIS A 378 3.03 2.87 -5.33
CA HIS A 378 4.01 3.94 -5.15
C HIS A 378 4.83 3.84 -3.83
N LEU A 379 4.34 3.13 -2.82
CA LEU A 379 5.05 2.86 -1.56
C LEU A 379 5.87 1.57 -1.58
N CYS A 380 5.41 0.54 -2.30
CA CYS A 380 5.88 -0.84 -2.15
C CYS A 380 6.64 -1.40 -3.35
N TYR A 381 6.61 -0.80 -4.53
CA TYR A 381 6.91 -1.51 -5.77
C TYR A 381 7.88 -0.78 -6.71
N SER A 382 8.98 -1.47 -7.03
CA SER A 382 9.81 -1.16 -8.20
C SER A 382 9.13 -1.69 -9.48
N ARG A 383 9.10 -0.90 -10.55
CA ARG A 383 8.39 -1.20 -11.82
C ARG A 383 8.84 -2.53 -12.47
N LEU A 384 8.12 -3.62 -12.16
CA LEU A 384 8.37 -5.00 -12.59
C LEU A 384 7.16 -5.56 -13.35
N HIS A 385 7.25 -5.58 -14.68
CA HIS A 385 6.15 -6.04 -15.54
C HIS A 385 5.93 -7.57 -15.45
N SER A 386 4.65 -7.97 -15.37
CA SER A 386 4.11 -9.26 -15.84
C SER A 386 4.76 -10.58 -15.39
N HIS A 387 5.07 -10.77 -14.09
CA HIS A 387 5.56 -12.10 -13.62
C HIS A 387 5.17 -12.55 -12.19
N PHE A 388 4.48 -11.73 -11.38
CA PHE A 388 4.05 -12.12 -10.02
C PHE A 388 2.55 -12.46 -9.88
N ASP A 389 1.83 -12.45 -11.00
CA ASP A 389 0.37 -12.51 -11.05
C ASP A 389 -0.20 -13.78 -10.39
N GLY A 390 0.51 -14.92 -10.48
CA GLY A 390 0.08 -16.17 -9.83
C GLY A 390 0.05 -16.11 -8.30
N CYS A 391 1.02 -15.44 -7.66
CA CYS A 391 1.05 -15.25 -6.21
C CYS A 391 0.01 -14.23 -5.77
N ILE A 392 -0.18 -13.16 -6.55
CA ILE A 392 -1.22 -12.15 -6.31
C ILE A 392 -2.61 -12.80 -6.43
N VAL A 393 -2.88 -13.59 -7.48
CA VAL A 393 -4.16 -14.29 -7.68
C VAL A 393 -4.43 -15.30 -6.56
N SER A 394 -3.43 -16.09 -6.10
CA SER A 394 -3.62 -16.98 -4.95
C SER A 394 -3.99 -16.21 -3.68
N ASN A 395 -3.28 -15.11 -3.37
CA ASN A 395 -3.59 -14.27 -2.21
C ASN A 395 -4.94 -13.56 -2.32
N LEU A 396 -5.35 -13.13 -3.52
CA LEU A 396 -6.67 -12.57 -3.79
C LEU A 396 -7.78 -13.61 -3.58
N ILE A 397 -7.63 -14.84 -4.10
CA ILE A 397 -8.59 -15.93 -3.88
C ILE A 397 -8.72 -16.24 -2.38
N ARG A 398 -7.58 -16.35 -1.67
CA ARG A 398 -7.55 -16.55 -0.21
C ARG A 398 -8.33 -15.47 0.53
N ILE A 399 -8.09 -14.19 0.24
CA ILE A 399 -8.74 -13.08 0.94
C ILE A 399 -10.21 -12.93 0.56
N VAL A 400 -10.57 -13.08 -0.73
CA VAL A 400 -11.96 -12.98 -1.21
C VAL A 400 -12.85 -14.07 -0.59
N PHE A 401 -12.37 -15.32 -0.49
CA PHE A 401 -13.19 -16.43 0.01
C PHE A 401 -13.08 -16.69 1.52
N ASN A 402 -11.94 -16.40 2.16
CA ASN A 402 -11.79 -16.60 3.61
C ASN A 402 -12.31 -15.40 4.42
N PHE A 403 -11.92 -14.17 4.07
CA PHE A 403 -12.27 -12.96 4.84
C PHE A 403 -13.39 -12.12 4.21
N LEU A 404 -13.31 -11.83 2.91
CA LEU A 404 -14.17 -10.84 2.26
C LEU A 404 -15.52 -11.42 1.79
N LEU A 405 -15.72 -12.74 1.88
CA LEU A 405 -16.92 -13.44 1.43
C LEU A 405 -18.19 -12.90 2.11
N LEU A 406 -18.16 -12.76 3.44
CA LEU A 406 -19.28 -12.24 4.22
C LEU A 406 -19.62 -10.77 3.86
N PRO A 407 -18.67 -9.80 3.88
CA PRO A 407 -18.99 -8.42 3.50
C PRO A 407 -19.32 -8.24 2.02
N ILE A 408 -18.71 -8.96 1.07
CA ILE A 408 -19.10 -8.89 -0.36
C ILE A 408 -20.55 -9.35 -0.53
N ILE A 409 -20.93 -10.49 0.05
CA ILE A 409 -22.30 -11.00 -0.04
C ILE A 409 -23.26 -10.01 0.63
N SER A 410 -22.94 -9.50 1.82
CA SER A 410 -23.77 -8.49 2.50
C SER A 410 -24.00 -7.24 1.66
N LEU A 411 -22.93 -6.65 1.09
CA LEU A 411 -23.04 -5.46 0.25
C LEU A 411 -23.79 -5.73 -1.06
N SER A 412 -23.61 -6.91 -1.65
CA SER A 412 -24.29 -7.28 -2.90
C SER A 412 -25.79 -7.51 -2.69
N PHE A 413 -26.18 -8.18 -1.60
CA PHE A 413 -27.60 -8.32 -1.23
C PHE A 413 -28.24 -6.99 -0.84
N PHE A 414 -27.51 -6.10 -0.16
CA PHE A 414 -27.97 -4.74 0.14
C PHE A 414 -28.26 -3.92 -1.14
N GLN A 415 -27.37 -3.98 -2.14
CA GLN A 415 -27.59 -3.32 -3.43
C GLN A 415 -28.76 -3.91 -4.22
N LEU A 416 -29.05 -5.21 -4.09
CA LEU A 416 -30.25 -5.82 -4.66
C LEU A 416 -31.54 -5.36 -3.93
N VAL A 417 -31.51 -5.20 -2.61
CA VAL A 417 -32.67 -4.69 -1.84
C VAL A 417 -32.94 -3.21 -2.13
N ILE A 418 -31.89 -2.40 -2.33
CA ILE A 418 -32.01 -0.98 -2.70
C ILE A 418 -32.08 -0.79 -4.24
N ALA A 419 -32.27 -1.85 -5.03
CA ALA A 419 -32.29 -1.79 -6.50
C ALA A 419 -33.33 -0.84 -7.13
N ARG A 420 -34.36 -0.42 -6.36
CA ARG A 420 -35.36 0.58 -6.80
C ARG A 420 -34.90 2.04 -6.63
N GLN A 421 -33.79 2.28 -5.92
CA GLN A 421 -33.20 3.60 -5.67
C GLN A 421 -31.72 3.69 -6.11
N SER A 422 -31.02 2.55 -6.22
CA SER A 422 -29.63 2.46 -6.67
C SER A 422 -29.51 2.56 -8.20
N THR A 423 -28.33 2.93 -8.69
CA THR A 423 -28.04 3.04 -10.13
C THR A 423 -27.93 1.66 -10.78
N ALA A 424 -28.55 1.48 -11.95
CA ALA A 424 -28.70 0.17 -12.62
C ALA A 424 -27.37 -0.58 -12.85
N TYR A 425 -26.26 0.13 -13.10
CA TYR A 425 -24.94 -0.49 -13.25
C TYR A 425 -24.44 -1.13 -11.94
N SER A 426 -24.72 -0.51 -10.79
CA SER A 426 -24.35 -1.03 -9.46
C SER A 426 -25.10 -2.31 -9.11
N VAL A 427 -26.39 -2.32 -9.44
CA VAL A 427 -27.29 -3.48 -9.26
C VAL A 427 -26.86 -4.64 -10.17
N ALA A 428 -26.56 -4.35 -11.44
CA ALA A 428 -26.06 -5.34 -12.39
C ALA A 428 -24.70 -5.93 -11.96
N LEU A 429 -23.77 -5.09 -11.49
CA LEU A 429 -22.48 -5.53 -10.97
C LEU A 429 -22.65 -6.43 -9.73
N ALA A 430 -23.50 -6.05 -8.77
CA ALA A 430 -23.79 -6.86 -7.59
C ALA A 430 -24.39 -8.24 -7.96
N ALA A 431 -25.30 -8.29 -8.93
CA ALA A 431 -25.86 -9.54 -9.44
C ALA A 431 -24.80 -10.44 -10.10
N VAL A 432 -23.93 -9.87 -10.94
CA VAL A 432 -22.83 -10.61 -11.58
C VAL A 432 -21.83 -11.15 -10.55
N VAL A 433 -21.45 -10.35 -9.56
CA VAL A 433 -20.57 -10.78 -8.45
C VAL A 433 -21.19 -11.95 -7.68
N LEU A 434 -22.48 -11.90 -7.36
CA LEU A 434 -23.17 -13.00 -6.67
C LEU A 434 -23.25 -14.27 -7.53
N ILE A 435 -23.46 -14.16 -8.84
CA ILE A 435 -23.43 -15.32 -9.75
C ILE A 435 -22.03 -15.95 -9.78
N ILE A 436 -20.97 -15.14 -9.92
CA ILE A 436 -19.58 -15.63 -9.94
C ILE A 436 -19.23 -16.31 -8.61
N LEU A 437 -19.56 -15.68 -7.47
CA LEU A 437 -19.33 -16.26 -6.15
C LEU A 437 -20.12 -17.55 -5.92
N ALA A 438 -21.38 -17.62 -6.38
CA ALA A 438 -22.20 -18.83 -6.28
C ALA A 438 -21.62 -19.97 -7.14
N CYS A 439 -21.32 -19.71 -8.41
CA CYS A 439 -20.72 -20.71 -9.31
C CYS A 439 -19.38 -21.22 -8.78
N PHE A 440 -18.50 -20.33 -8.30
CA PHE A 440 -17.21 -20.72 -7.72
C PHE A 440 -17.38 -21.48 -6.39
N SER A 441 -18.28 -21.04 -5.50
CA SER A 441 -18.54 -21.75 -4.23
C SER A 441 -19.12 -23.15 -4.48
N ILE A 442 -20.06 -23.30 -5.42
CA ILE A 442 -20.59 -24.60 -5.85
C ILE A 442 -19.48 -25.46 -6.44
N TRP A 443 -18.57 -24.88 -7.24
CA TRP A 443 -17.42 -25.58 -7.81
C TRP A 443 -16.45 -26.06 -6.71
N VAL A 444 -16.06 -25.21 -5.76
CA VAL A 444 -15.18 -25.58 -4.62
C VAL A 444 -15.82 -26.66 -3.76
N ILE A 445 -17.10 -26.50 -3.39
CA ILE A 445 -17.85 -27.50 -2.60
C ILE A 445 -17.93 -28.82 -3.38
N ARG A 446 -18.19 -28.77 -4.70
CA ARG A 446 -18.17 -29.96 -5.56
C ARG A 446 -16.80 -30.62 -5.57
N VAL A 447 -15.70 -29.89 -5.72
CA VAL A 447 -14.33 -30.44 -5.66
C VAL A 447 -14.12 -31.14 -4.32
N ILE A 448 -14.27 -30.44 -3.20
CA ILE A 448 -14.07 -30.97 -1.84
C ILE A 448 -14.91 -32.23 -1.58
N LEU A 449 -16.17 -32.28 -2.04
CA LEU A 449 -17.07 -33.41 -1.81
C LEU A 449 -16.87 -34.58 -2.81
N THR A 450 -16.41 -34.32 -4.04
CA THR A 450 -16.25 -35.38 -5.07
C THR A 450 -14.86 -36.00 -5.11
N THR A 451 -13.81 -35.34 -4.61
CA THR A 451 -12.48 -35.96 -4.48
C THR A 451 -12.50 -37.10 -3.45
N ARG A 452 -12.31 -38.32 -3.94
CA ARG A 452 -12.02 -39.54 -3.15
C ARG A 452 -10.88 -40.32 -3.83
N PRO A 453 -9.86 -40.81 -3.10
CA PRO A 453 -9.63 -40.63 -1.66
C PRO A 453 -9.37 -39.17 -1.29
N LYS A 454 -9.54 -38.82 -0.01
CA LYS A 454 -9.37 -37.45 0.49
C LYS A 454 -7.92 -36.98 0.47
N SER A 455 -6.95 -37.89 0.64
CA SER A 455 -5.51 -37.60 0.57
C SER A 455 -5.14 -36.87 -0.72
N HIS A 456 -5.76 -37.23 -1.85
CA HIS A 456 -5.44 -36.71 -3.17
C HIS A 456 -5.65 -35.19 -3.31
N LEU A 457 -6.40 -34.57 -2.39
CA LEU A 457 -6.57 -33.12 -2.26
C LEU A 457 -5.36 -32.44 -1.57
N PHE A 458 -4.68 -33.17 -0.68
CA PHE A 458 -3.47 -32.78 0.06
C PHE A 458 -2.17 -33.22 -0.65
N ASP A 459 -2.22 -34.26 -1.48
CA ASP A 459 -1.08 -34.79 -2.25
C ASP A 459 -0.75 -33.93 -3.49
N ASP A 460 -1.77 -33.32 -4.13
CA ASP A 460 -1.60 -32.54 -5.36
C ASP A 460 -1.15 -31.09 -5.09
N LEU A 461 0.16 -30.84 -5.22
CA LEU A 461 0.80 -29.56 -4.91
C LEU A 461 0.12 -28.32 -5.54
N PRO A 462 -0.30 -28.31 -6.83
CA PRO A 462 -1.05 -27.18 -7.39
C PRO A 462 -2.39 -26.93 -6.67
N THR A 463 -3.16 -27.98 -6.39
CA THR A 463 -4.44 -27.90 -5.67
C THR A 463 -4.25 -27.43 -4.22
N VAL A 464 -3.17 -27.84 -3.54
CA VAL A 464 -2.82 -27.35 -2.20
C VAL A 464 -2.43 -25.86 -2.23
N LEU A 465 -1.59 -25.44 -3.17
CA LEU A 465 -1.14 -24.04 -3.27
C LEU A 465 -2.27 -23.08 -3.65
N LEU A 466 -3.26 -23.54 -4.43
CA LEU A 466 -4.38 -22.72 -4.89
C LEU A 466 -5.59 -22.73 -3.94
N TYR A 467 -5.94 -23.89 -3.36
CA TYR A 467 -7.16 -24.05 -2.55
C TYR A 467 -6.94 -24.47 -1.09
N GLY A 468 -5.71 -24.83 -0.70
CA GLY A 468 -5.38 -25.29 0.66
C GLY A 468 -6.02 -24.48 1.80
N PRO A 469 -5.95 -23.13 1.81
CA PRO A 469 -6.54 -22.31 2.89
C PRO A 469 -8.07 -22.31 3.01
N LEU A 470 -8.79 -23.13 2.24
CA LEU A 470 -10.23 -23.37 2.38
C LEU A 470 -10.56 -24.69 3.11
N TYR A 471 -9.61 -25.63 3.22
CA TYR A 471 -9.83 -26.95 3.84
C TYR A 471 -8.68 -27.44 4.73
N ASN A 472 -7.43 -27.04 4.48
CA ASN A 472 -6.23 -27.49 5.21
C ASN A 472 -6.15 -26.96 6.67
N THR A 473 -7.15 -26.22 7.13
CA THR A 473 -7.38 -25.97 8.57
C THR A 473 -7.90 -27.22 9.30
N TYR A 474 -8.41 -28.21 8.55
CA TYR A 474 -9.02 -29.44 9.06
C TYR A 474 -8.22 -30.67 8.60
N CYS A 475 -8.24 -31.72 9.40
CA CYS A 475 -7.70 -33.04 9.02
C CYS A 475 -8.50 -33.66 7.88
N ASP A 476 -7.97 -34.68 7.22
CA ASP A 476 -8.54 -35.34 6.05
C ASP A 476 -9.91 -36.00 6.32
N ASP A 477 -10.09 -36.66 7.47
CA ASP A 477 -11.41 -37.14 7.94
C ASP A 477 -12.42 -35.99 8.12
N ALA A 478 -11.94 -34.84 8.58
CA ALA A 478 -12.73 -33.65 8.86
C ALA A 478 -12.80 -32.65 7.67
N ALA A 479 -12.15 -32.92 6.54
CA ALA A 479 -11.97 -31.94 5.46
C ALA A 479 -13.29 -31.50 4.79
N ALA A 480 -14.36 -32.30 4.94
CA ALA A 480 -15.71 -31.91 4.53
C ALA A 480 -16.29 -30.76 5.40
N PHE A 481 -15.81 -30.59 6.63
CA PHE A 481 -16.22 -29.49 7.52
C PHE A 481 -15.80 -28.11 7.00
N GLY A 482 -14.79 -28.02 6.12
CA GLY A 482 -14.46 -26.77 5.41
C GLY A 482 -15.61 -26.16 4.59
N VAL A 483 -16.64 -26.96 4.26
CA VAL A 483 -17.88 -26.47 3.65
C VAL A 483 -18.75 -25.68 4.64
N VAL A 484 -18.66 -25.96 5.95
CA VAL A 484 -19.51 -25.33 6.99
C VAL A 484 -19.20 -23.83 7.15
N PRO A 485 -17.94 -23.35 7.27
CA PRO A 485 -17.62 -21.92 7.25
C PRO A 485 -18.13 -21.21 5.99
N ILE A 486 -18.03 -21.85 4.81
CA ILE A 486 -18.50 -21.28 3.54
C ILE A 486 -20.01 -21.08 3.59
N ILE A 487 -20.79 -22.11 3.97
CA ILE A 487 -22.25 -22.01 4.10
C ILE A 487 -22.65 -20.99 5.17
N LEU A 488 -21.98 -20.97 6.33
CA LEU A 488 -22.26 -20.00 7.40
C LEU A 488 -21.96 -18.55 6.97
N ASN A 489 -20.87 -18.30 6.25
CA ASN A 489 -20.54 -16.96 5.77
C ASN A 489 -21.49 -16.50 4.66
N ILE A 490 -21.95 -17.40 3.78
CA ILE A 490 -23.00 -17.11 2.81
C ILE A 490 -24.32 -16.78 3.53
N ALA A 491 -24.76 -17.63 4.46
CA ALA A 491 -26.02 -17.44 5.20
C ALA A 491 -26.00 -16.15 6.06
N ARG A 492 -24.89 -15.85 6.73
CA ARG A 492 -24.68 -14.59 7.47
C ARG A 492 -24.68 -13.39 6.53
N GLY A 493 -23.93 -13.45 5.42
CA GLY A 493 -23.88 -12.36 4.43
C GLY A 493 -25.25 -12.03 3.84
N ILE A 494 -26.01 -13.06 3.43
CA ILE A 494 -27.41 -12.90 2.96
C ILE A 494 -28.25 -12.25 4.06
N ALA A 495 -28.21 -12.77 5.28
CA ALA A 495 -29.09 -12.34 6.35
C ALA A 495 -28.76 -10.94 6.91
N ILE A 496 -27.51 -10.47 6.79
CA ILE A 496 -27.15 -9.09 7.11
C ILE A 496 -27.59 -8.18 5.95
N GLY A 497 -27.16 -8.47 4.72
CA GLY A 497 -27.43 -7.62 3.55
C GLY A 497 -28.91 -7.46 3.21
N ALA A 498 -29.71 -8.52 3.37
CA ALA A 498 -31.13 -8.49 3.05
C ALA A 498 -32.01 -7.83 4.14
N LEU A 499 -31.56 -7.76 5.40
CA LEU A 499 -32.34 -7.23 6.53
C LEU A 499 -31.93 -5.82 6.97
N GLN A 500 -30.92 -5.22 6.36
CA GLN A 500 -30.47 -3.85 6.65
C GLN A 500 -31.56 -2.75 6.60
N PRO A 501 -32.68 -2.83 5.83
CA PRO A 501 -33.75 -1.83 5.91
C PRO A 501 -34.61 -1.92 7.19
N SER A 502 -34.58 -3.04 7.90
CA SER A 502 -35.47 -3.33 9.04
C SER A 502 -34.72 -3.33 10.36
N GLY A 503 -34.47 -2.14 10.93
CA GLY A 503 -33.65 -1.98 12.14
C GLY A 503 -34.11 -2.78 13.36
N ILE A 504 -35.41 -3.15 13.45
CA ILE A 504 -35.94 -4.04 14.50
C ILE A 504 -35.32 -5.44 14.40
N ALA A 505 -35.23 -6.01 13.19
CA ALA A 505 -34.65 -7.34 12.95
C ALA A 505 -33.11 -7.37 13.10
N GLN A 506 -32.47 -6.22 13.31
CA GLN A 506 -31.04 -6.07 13.53
C GLN A 506 -30.68 -6.06 15.03
N VAL A 507 -31.64 -5.71 15.91
CA VAL A 507 -31.47 -5.71 17.37
C VAL A 507 -31.56 -7.12 17.94
N ASP A 508 -32.57 -7.91 17.55
CA ASP A 508 -32.84 -9.31 17.95
C ASP A 508 -31.72 -10.31 17.59
N ARG A 509 -30.60 -9.84 17.03
CA ARG A 509 -29.46 -10.66 16.58
C ARG A 509 -28.10 -10.16 17.08
N LEU A 510 -28.10 -9.13 17.92
CA LEU A 510 -26.92 -8.62 18.63
C LEU A 510 -26.93 -8.98 20.13
N THR A 511 -28.00 -9.63 20.58
CA THR A 511 -28.14 -10.37 21.85
C THR A 511 -27.98 -11.86 21.60
#